data_AF-A0A6J8BRT3-F1
#
_entry.id   AF-A0A6J8BRT3-F1
#
_cell.length_a   1.000
_cell.length_b   1.000
_cell.length_c   1.000
_cell.angle_alpha   90.00
_cell.angle_beta   90.00
_cell.angle_gamma   90.00
#
_symmetry.space_group_name_H-M   'P 1'
#
loop_
_entity.id
_entity.type
_entity.pdbx_description
1 polymer ?
#
loop_
_entity_poly.entity_id
_entity_poly.type
_entity_poly.pdbx_seq_one_letter_code
_entity_poly.pdbx_strand_id
1 'polypeptide(L)'
;MDLTESDIKATEDEESANIIDTNVKEETISTTSSESEHTDGARARTLSEKGQQYEFDKLTQSYGVLNRLSENIIDLISDKAPYDTIKGKYSIWMDKYEMFIEQHQNIMPKIGHEADKESYMMVFQERDESLREIKRSIENYFNAIREENKQTQRSRSVISKRSSQLSRSSLSSLRLKEEQKRVELETKLAALKRKKDIELAKLKLKLEEEELQLDTDIAIADAKTKLLDKYEKP
;
A
#
# COMPACT_ATOMS: atom_id res chain seq x y z
N MET A 1 -55.68 70.44 -44.68
CA MET A 1 -54.57 71.18 -45.30
C MET A 1 -53.32 70.34 -45.14
N ASP A 2 -52.43 70.47 -46.11
CA ASP A 2 -51.50 69.43 -46.52
C ASP A 2 -50.24 69.27 -45.65
N LEU A 3 -49.60 68.11 -45.83
CA LEU A 3 -48.18 67.86 -46.18
C LEU A 3 -47.28 69.12 -46.28
N THR A 4 -45.96 69.14 -45.97
CA THR A 4 -44.94 68.09 -45.73
C THR A 4 -43.64 68.76 -45.19
N GLU A 5 -42.49 68.05 -45.25
CA GLU A 5 -41.10 68.57 -45.30
C GLU A 5 -40.46 69.00 -43.96
N SER A 6 -39.14 68.90 -43.72
CA SER A 6 -38.04 67.96 -44.05
C SER A 6 -36.72 68.69 -43.75
N ASP A 7 -35.71 67.95 -43.26
CA ASP A 7 -34.26 68.27 -43.21
C ASP A 7 -33.70 69.52 -42.48
N ILE A 8 -32.56 69.29 -41.81
CA ILE A 8 -31.40 70.17 -41.48
C ILE A 8 -30.53 69.33 -40.49
N LYS A 9 -29.35 68.78 -40.81
CA LYS A 9 -28.03 69.33 -41.24
C LYS A 9 -27.07 69.55 -40.04
N ALA A 10 -26.01 68.69 -39.99
CA ALA A 10 -24.58 68.94 -39.67
C ALA A 10 -24.20 69.69 -38.36
N THR A 11 -22.95 69.74 -37.85
CA THR A 11 -21.58 69.52 -38.36
C THR A 11 -20.64 68.95 -37.27
N GLU A 12 -19.46 68.46 -37.66
CA GLU A 12 -18.29 68.25 -36.79
C GLU A 12 -17.56 69.58 -36.48
N ASP A 13 -16.83 69.67 -35.36
CA ASP A 13 -15.37 69.97 -35.30
C ASP A 13 -14.88 70.32 -33.87
N GLU A 14 -13.72 69.74 -33.49
CA GLU A 14 -12.64 70.21 -32.59
C GLU A 14 -12.96 70.78 -31.15
N GLU A 15 -12.14 70.63 -30.10
CA GLU A 15 -10.78 70.07 -29.89
C GLU A 15 -10.56 69.68 -28.39
N SER A 16 -9.35 69.19 -28.06
CA SER A 16 -8.69 69.22 -26.73
C SER A 16 -8.87 68.07 -25.70
N ALA A 17 -7.99 67.06 -25.88
CA ALA A 17 -7.03 66.54 -24.89
C ALA A 17 -7.45 65.71 -23.64
N ASN A 18 -6.96 64.46 -23.59
CA ASN A 18 -6.16 63.96 -22.46
C ASN A 18 -5.14 62.88 -22.92
N ILE A 19 -4.22 62.48 -22.04
CA ILE A 19 -2.84 62.03 -22.36
C ILE A 19 -2.49 60.64 -21.78
N ILE A 20 -1.88 59.75 -22.60
CA ILE A 20 -0.98 58.60 -22.26
C ILE A 20 -1.65 57.40 -21.50
N ASP A 21 -1.33 56.09 -21.67
CA ASP A 21 -0.09 55.40 -22.08
C ASP A 21 -0.28 54.09 -22.92
N THR A 22 0.86 53.59 -23.43
CA THR A 22 1.25 52.32 -24.10
C THR A 22 0.82 51.00 -23.37
N ASN A 23 1.02 49.73 -23.80
CA ASN A 23 1.56 48.98 -24.96
C ASN A 23 1.06 47.49 -24.82
N VAL A 24 1.10 46.53 -25.76
CA VAL A 24 1.36 46.40 -27.22
C VAL A 24 0.72 45.06 -27.72
N LYS A 25 1.03 44.57 -28.94
CA LYS A 25 0.66 43.23 -29.50
C LYS A 25 1.92 42.39 -29.77
N GLU A 26 1.77 41.07 -30.01
CA GLU A 26 2.30 40.47 -31.25
C GLU A 26 1.68 39.09 -31.60
N GLU A 27 1.47 38.85 -32.89
CA GLU A 27 1.05 37.58 -33.51
C GLU A 27 2.27 36.84 -34.08
N THR A 28 2.23 35.51 -34.16
CA THR A 28 3.00 34.76 -35.18
C THR A 28 2.19 33.57 -35.72
N ILE A 29 2.47 33.18 -36.96
CA ILE A 29 1.54 32.46 -37.84
C ILE A 29 2.09 31.09 -38.29
N SER A 30 1.20 30.10 -38.32
CA SER A 30 1.16 28.82 -39.07
C SER A 30 2.44 28.09 -39.55
N THR A 31 2.50 26.77 -39.29
CA THR A 31 2.34 25.67 -40.28
C THR A 31 3.24 24.46 -39.96
N THR A 32 2.66 23.28 -39.73
CA THR A 32 3.21 21.99 -40.19
C THR A 32 2.12 20.92 -40.25
N SER A 33 2.37 19.88 -41.07
CA SER A 33 1.36 18.97 -41.60
C SER A 33 0.80 17.94 -40.62
N SER A 34 -0.40 17.48 -40.98
CA SER A 34 -1.05 16.24 -40.56
C SER A 34 -0.14 15.04 -40.36
N GLU A 35 -0.24 14.42 -39.19
CA GLU A 35 -0.09 12.97 -39.03
C GLU A 35 -1.17 12.48 -38.08
N SER A 36 -2.06 11.61 -38.57
CA SER A 36 -3.29 11.22 -37.89
C SER A 36 -3.07 9.99 -37.02
N GLU A 37 -2.52 10.17 -35.82
CA GLU A 37 -2.64 9.14 -34.80
C GLU A 37 -4.03 9.19 -34.17
N HIS A 38 -4.92 8.32 -34.66
CA HIS A 38 -6.11 7.91 -33.91
C HIS A 38 -5.67 7.14 -32.66
N THR A 39 -5.24 7.85 -31.62
CA THR A 39 -5.24 7.32 -30.27
C THR A 39 -6.70 7.14 -29.86
N ASP A 40 -7.11 5.87 -29.79
CA ASP A 40 -8.49 5.48 -29.52
C ASP A 40 -8.98 6.16 -28.24
N GLY A 41 -10.13 6.84 -28.35
CA GLY A 41 -10.60 7.84 -27.39
C GLY A 41 -11.14 7.21 -26.11
N ALA A 42 -10.26 6.55 -25.35
CA ALA A 42 -10.53 5.99 -24.03
C ALA A 42 -10.84 7.12 -23.04
N ARG A 43 -12.09 7.62 -23.08
CA ARG A 43 -12.63 8.53 -22.07
C ARG A 43 -12.29 7.96 -20.69
N ALA A 44 -11.47 8.67 -19.93
CA ALA A 44 -11.11 8.28 -18.58
C ALA A 44 -12.40 8.04 -17.79
N ARG A 45 -12.67 6.77 -17.44
CA ARG A 45 -13.93 6.38 -16.82
C ARG A 45 -13.91 6.79 -15.36
N THR A 46 -14.42 7.99 -15.09
CA THR A 46 -14.72 8.45 -13.74
C THR A 46 -15.77 7.54 -13.11
N LEU A 47 -15.65 7.32 -11.80
CA LEU A 47 -16.67 6.59 -11.05
C LEU A 47 -17.96 7.42 -11.00
N SER A 48 -19.11 6.75 -11.15
CA SER A 48 -20.40 7.36 -10.80
C SER A 48 -20.43 7.67 -9.30
N GLU A 49 -21.27 8.62 -8.88
CA GLU A 49 -21.48 9.01 -7.48
C GLU A 49 -21.65 7.79 -6.55
N LYS A 50 -22.52 6.82 -6.94
CA LYS A 50 -22.70 5.56 -6.20
C LYS A 50 -21.44 4.68 -6.15
N GLY A 51 -20.63 4.69 -7.21
CA GLY A 51 -19.35 3.99 -7.26
C GLY A 51 -18.28 4.65 -6.39
N GLN A 52 -18.25 5.99 -6.32
CA GLN A 52 -17.38 6.75 -5.44
C GLN A 52 -17.73 6.48 -3.97
N GLN A 53 -19.02 6.54 -3.61
CA GLN A 53 -19.49 6.22 -2.25
C GLN A 53 -19.12 4.79 -1.84
N TYR A 54 -19.32 3.80 -2.72
CA TYR A 54 -18.96 2.40 -2.44
C TYR A 54 -17.47 2.23 -2.13
N GLU A 55 -16.57 2.86 -2.90
CA GLU A 55 -15.14 2.77 -2.64
C GLU A 55 -14.72 3.57 -1.38
N PHE A 56 -15.41 4.67 -1.05
CA PHE A 56 -15.21 5.40 0.21
C PHE A 56 -15.66 4.59 1.44
N ASP A 57 -16.81 3.91 1.35
CA ASP A 57 -17.31 3.03 2.41
C ASP A 57 -16.35 1.86 2.66
N LYS A 58 -15.84 1.26 1.59
CA LYS A 58 -14.82 0.19 1.63
C LYS A 58 -13.49 0.66 2.24
N LEU A 59 -13.02 1.86 1.90
CA LEU A 59 -11.83 2.46 2.51
C LEU A 59 -12.07 2.75 4.01
N THR A 60 -13.27 3.19 4.37
CA THR A 60 -13.68 3.43 5.77
C THR A 60 -13.76 2.12 6.57
N GLN A 61 -14.24 1.03 5.96
CA GLN A 61 -14.18 -0.32 6.55
C GLN A 61 -12.73 -0.80 6.73
N SER A 62 -11.87 -0.58 5.73
CA SER A 62 -10.44 -0.91 5.78
C SER A 62 -9.73 -0.21 6.95
N TYR A 63 -9.96 1.10 7.10
CA TYR A 63 -9.51 1.89 8.25
C TYR A 63 -10.06 1.36 9.59
N GLY A 64 -11.34 1.02 9.65
CA GLY A 64 -11.96 0.45 10.86
C GLY A 64 -11.38 -0.92 11.27
N VAL A 65 -10.97 -1.74 10.29
CA VAL A 65 -10.23 -2.99 10.55
C VAL A 65 -8.83 -2.70 11.08
N LEU A 66 -8.13 -1.75 10.48
CA LEU A 66 -6.80 -1.33 10.93
C LEU A 66 -6.82 -0.80 12.38
N ASN A 67 -7.77 0.06 12.74
CA ASN A 67 -7.87 0.58 14.11
C ASN A 67 -8.12 -0.52 15.15
N ARG A 68 -8.98 -1.51 14.87
CA ARG A 68 -9.19 -2.65 15.78
C ARG A 68 -7.93 -3.51 15.94
N LEU A 69 -7.13 -3.64 14.88
CA LEU A 69 -5.84 -4.31 14.95
C LEU A 69 -4.81 -3.46 15.73
N SER A 70 -4.82 -2.14 15.57
CA SER A 70 -4.01 -1.19 16.35
C SER A 70 -4.31 -1.31 17.84
N GLU A 71 -5.58 -1.22 18.24
CA GLU A 71 -6.06 -1.40 19.61
C GLU A 71 -5.58 -2.75 20.17
N ASN A 72 -5.82 -3.85 19.45
CA ASN A 72 -5.37 -5.18 19.88
C ASN A 72 -3.85 -5.29 20.07
N ILE A 73 -3.04 -4.59 19.26
CA ILE A 73 -1.58 -4.58 19.43
C ILE A 73 -1.18 -3.72 20.64
N ILE A 74 -1.83 -2.58 20.87
CA ILE A 74 -1.58 -1.69 22.01
C ILE A 74 -1.95 -2.38 23.33
N ASP A 75 -3.06 -3.12 23.36
CA ASP A 75 -3.47 -3.96 24.50
C ASP A 75 -2.41 -5.02 24.78
N LEU A 76 -1.97 -5.78 23.76
CA LEU A 76 -0.94 -6.81 23.91
C LEU A 76 0.42 -6.23 24.37
N ILE A 77 0.77 -5.01 23.95
CA ILE A 77 1.96 -4.30 24.44
C ILE A 77 1.80 -3.94 25.92
N SER A 78 0.61 -3.45 26.32
CA SER A 78 0.29 -3.06 27.70
C SER A 78 0.28 -4.25 28.66
N ASP A 79 -0.29 -5.38 28.22
CA ASP A 79 -0.31 -6.67 28.92
C ASP A 79 1.06 -7.37 28.95
N LYS A 80 2.09 -6.80 28.29
CA LYS A 80 3.44 -7.36 28.15
C LYS A 80 3.42 -8.77 27.55
N ALA A 81 2.57 -8.97 26.54
CA ALA A 81 2.46 -10.23 25.81
C ALA A 81 3.80 -10.62 25.15
N PRO A 82 3.99 -11.91 24.79
CA PRO A 82 5.24 -12.37 24.18
C PRO A 82 5.57 -11.60 22.88
N TYR A 83 6.84 -11.21 22.73
CA TYR A 83 7.33 -10.43 21.59
C TYR A 83 6.90 -11.01 20.23
N ASP A 84 6.98 -12.34 20.05
CA ASP A 84 6.61 -12.99 18.79
C ASP A 84 5.10 -12.91 18.51
N THR A 85 4.25 -12.87 19.54
CA THR A 85 2.80 -12.66 19.40
C THR A 85 2.50 -11.25 18.91
N ILE A 86 3.11 -10.24 19.54
CA ILE A 86 2.95 -8.82 19.16
C ILE A 86 3.48 -8.60 17.74
N LYS A 87 4.65 -9.16 17.43
CA LYS A 87 5.26 -9.10 16.09
C LYS A 87 4.39 -9.79 15.03
N GLY A 88 3.80 -10.94 15.32
CA GLY A 88 2.89 -11.63 14.42
C GLY A 88 1.64 -10.80 14.10
N LYS A 89 1.05 -10.17 15.12
CA LYS A 89 -0.09 -9.25 14.96
C LYS A 89 0.29 -8.00 14.15
N TYR A 90 1.46 -7.42 14.43
CA TYR A 90 1.98 -6.27 13.70
C TYR A 90 2.26 -6.57 12.23
N SER A 91 2.71 -7.78 11.88
CA SER A 91 2.85 -8.19 10.48
C SER A 91 1.51 -8.14 9.75
N ILE A 92 0.45 -8.71 10.35
CA ILE A 92 -0.90 -8.67 9.77
C ILE A 92 -1.42 -7.23 9.65
N TRP A 93 -1.12 -6.38 10.63
CA TRP A 93 -1.44 -4.95 10.58
C TRP A 93 -0.74 -4.24 9.41
N MET A 94 0.55 -4.52 9.21
CA MET A 94 1.33 -3.98 8.08
C MET A 94 0.75 -4.40 6.73
N ASP A 95 0.40 -5.68 6.55
CA ASP A 95 -0.24 -6.18 5.32
C ASP A 95 -1.57 -5.42 5.05
N LYS A 96 -2.36 -5.12 6.09
CA LYS A 96 -3.60 -4.34 5.95
C LYS A 96 -3.35 -2.85 5.73
N TYR A 97 -2.28 -2.30 6.26
CA TYR A 97 -1.90 -0.90 6.02
C TYR A 97 -1.48 -0.70 4.57
N GLU A 98 -0.69 -1.62 4.01
CA GLU A 98 -0.34 -1.60 2.58
C GLU A 98 -1.58 -1.67 1.68
N MET A 99 -2.50 -2.61 1.94
CA MET A 99 -3.79 -2.69 1.23
C MET A 99 -4.64 -1.40 1.33
N PHE A 100 -4.57 -0.66 2.45
CA PHE A 100 -5.27 0.61 2.63
C PHE A 100 -4.66 1.74 1.78
N ILE A 101 -3.33 1.80 1.69
CA ILE A 101 -2.63 2.74 0.79
C ILE A 101 -2.92 2.42 -0.68
N GLU A 102 -2.86 1.13 -1.08
CA GLU A 102 -3.20 0.68 -2.44
C GLU A 102 -4.63 1.05 -2.83
N GLN A 103 -5.60 0.86 -1.92
CA GLN A 103 -6.99 1.25 -2.14
C GLN A 103 -7.10 2.75 -2.43
N HIS A 104 -6.43 3.61 -1.65
CA HIS A 104 -6.42 5.04 -1.89
C HIS A 104 -5.82 5.42 -3.26
N GLN A 105 -4.66 4.85 -3.59
CA GLN A 105 -3.99 5.08 -4.89
C GLN A 105 -4.86 4.66 -6.08
N ASN A 106 -5.68 3.62 -5.92
CA ASN A 106 -6.60 3.10 -6.94
C ASN A 106 -7.90 3.95 -7.07
N ILE A 107 -8.27 4.71 -6.03
CA ILE A 107 -9.46 5.56 -6.01
C ILE A 107 -9.16 6.97 -6.53
N MET A 108 -8.04 7.58 -6.13
CA MET A 108 -7.70 8.97 -6.47
C MET A 108 -7.85 9.34 -7.97
N PRO A 109 -7.38 8.52 -8.95
CA PRO A 109 -7.51 8.84 -10.37
C PRO A 109 -8.94 8.74 -10.92
N LYS A 110 -9.87 8.15 -10.18
CA LYS A 110 -11.24 7.84 -10.63
C LYS A 110 -12.28 8.85 -10.16
N ILE A 111 -11.94 9.71 -9.19
CA ILE A 111 -12.80 10.80 -8.74
C ILE A 111 -12.75 11.90 -9.80
N GLY A 112 -13.91 12.26 -10.36
CA GLY A 112 -14.00 13.20 -11.48
C GLY A 112 -13.92 14.67 -11.08
N HIS A 113 -14.47 15.04 -9.92
CA HIS A 113 -14.53 16.43 -9.46
C HIS A 113 -13.43 16.74 -8.46
N GLU A 114 -12.80 17.92 -8.60
CA GLU A 114 -11.67 18.32 -7.76
C GLU A 114 -12.05 18.57 -6.30
N ALA A 115 -13.25 19.11 -6.05
CA ALA A 115 -13.76 19.32 -4.70
C ALA A 115 -13.95 17.98 -3.94
N ASP A 116 -14.41 16.94 -4.64
CA ASP A 116 -14.60 15.61 -4.07
C ASP A 116 -13.24 14.95 -3.79
N LYS A 117 -12.23 15.17 -4.66
CA LYS A 117 -10.84 14.72 -4.41
C LYS A 117 -10.25 15.36 -3.17
N GLU A 118 -10.39 16.68 -3.01
CA GLU A 118 -9.82 17.41 -1.86
C GLU A 118 -10.45 16.92 -0.54
N SER A 119 -11.79 16.83 -0.50
CA SER A 119 -12.54 16.30 0.64
C SER A 119 -12.11 14.87 0.99
N TYR A 120 -12.01 14.00 -0.02
CA TYR A 120 -11.55 12.62 0.13
C TYR A 120 -10.09 12.53 0.61
N MET A 121 -9.20 13.35 0.04
CA MET A 121 -7.78 13.39 0.37
C MET A 121 -7.56 13.83 1.81
N MET A 122 -8.27 14.86 2.29
CA MET A 122 -8.23 15.31 3.68
C MET A 122 -8.60 14.19 4.66
N VAL A 123 -9.72 13.50 4.42
CA VAL A 123 -10.16 12.37 5.26
C VAL A 123 -9.18 11.19 5.22
N PHE A 124 -8.55 10.94 4.06
CA PHE A 124 -7.51 9.92 3.96
C PHE A 124 -6.25 10.32 4.74
N GLN A 125 -5.76 11.55 4.58
CA GLN A 125 -4.55 12.05 5.25
C GLN A 125 -4.68 12.03 6.77
N GLU A 126 -5.83 12.43 7.33
CA GLU A 126 -6.11 12.36 8.77
C GLU A 126 -5.98 10.92 9.29
N ARG A 127 -6.61 9.96 8.60
CA ARG A 127 -6.61 8.53 8.95
C ARG A 127 -5.22 7.91 8.81
N ASP A 128 -4.53 8.23 7.73
CA ASP A 128 -3.18 7.75 7.41
C ASP A 128 -2.14 8.29 8.40
N GLU A 129 -2.25 9.55 8.83
CA GLU A 129 -1.37 10.10 9.87
C GLU A 129 -1.61 9.45 11.25
N SER A 130 -2.87 9.19 11.61
CA SER A 130 -3.21 8.43 12.82
C SER A 130 -2.57 7.04 12.82
N LEU A 131 -2.67 6.33 11.68
CA LEU A 131 -2.03 5.02 11.49
C LEU A 131 -0.51 5.09 11.51
N ARG A 132 0.10 6.14 10.95
CA ARG A 132 1.56 6.37 11.03
C ARG A 132 2.05 6.60 12.46
N GLU A 133 1.31 7.33 13.29
CA GLU A 133 1.68 7.53 14.70
C GLU A 133 1.63 6.21 15.48
N ILE A 134 0.56 5.44 15.29
CA ILE A 134 0.40 4.09 15.86
C ILE A 134 1.56 3.19 15.43
N LYS A 135 1.87 3.17 14.13
CA LYS A 135 3.01 2.41 13.57
C LYS A 135 4.32 2.77 14.26
N ARG A 136 4.61 4.08 14.34
CA ARG A 136 5.82 4.62 14.98
C ARG A 136 5.92 4.23 16.45
N SER A 137 4.81 4.27 17.19
CA SER A 137 4.73 3.82 18.57
C SER A 137 5.09 2.33 18.74
N ILE A 138 4.53 1.46 17.89
CA ILE A 138 4.80 0.01 17.91
C ILE A 138 6.26 -0.29 17.50
N GLU A 139 6.79 0.40 16.50
CA GLU A 139 8.20 0.28 16.09
C GLU A 139 9.16 0.75 17.18
N ASN A 140 8.84 1.84 17.88
CA ASN A 140 9.60 2.32 19.04
C ASN A 140 9.61 1.29 20.18
N TYR A 141 8.49 0.63 20.46
CA TYR A 141 8.42 -0.48 21.42
C TYR A 141 9.35 -1.65 21.03
N PHE A 142 9.33 -2.08 19.76
CA PHE A 142 10.24 -3.13 19.29
C PHE A 142 11.72 -2.73 19.35
N ASN A 143 12.02 -1.45 19.12
CA ASN A 143 13.38 -0.91 19.25
C ASN A 143 13.83 -0.87 20.71
N ALA A 144 12.96 -0.48 21.65
CA ALA A 144 13.25 -0.50 23.08
C ALA A 144 13.63 -1.91 23.58
N ILE A 145 12.84 -2.92 23.23
CA ILE A 145 13.15 -4.34 23.54
C ILE A 145 14.49 -4.78 22.93
N ARG A 146 14.79 -4.32 21.70
CA ARG A 146 16.06 -4.63 21.04
C ARG A 146 17.26 -4.03 21.78
N GLU A 147 17.16 -2.80 22.26
CA GLU A 147 18.23 -2.16 23.04
C GLU A 147 18.38 -2.74 24.45
N GLU A 148 17.29 -3.09 25.14
CA GLU A 148 17.35 -3.80 26.43
C GLU A 148 18.11 -5.13 26.29
N ASN A 149 17.81 -5.90 25.25
CA ASN A 149 18.53 -7.15 24.94
C ASN A 149 20.02 -6.91 24.59
N LYS A 150 20.38 -5.80 23.95
CA LYS A 150 21.80 -5.44 23.71
C LYS A 150 22.50 -5.04 25.02
N GLN A 151 21.84 -4.30 25.89
CA GLN A 151 22.41 -3.78 27.12
C GLN A 151 22.66 -4.90 28.14
N THR A 152 21.72 -5.85 28.28
CA THR A 152 21.91 -7.05 29.13
C THR A 152 23.09 -7.92 28.66
N GLN A 153 23.31 -8.06 27.36
CA GLN A 153 24.47 -8.77 26.79
C GLN A 153 25.80 -8.03 27.04
N ARG A 154 25.81 -6.69 26.94
CA ARG A 154 26.99 -5.86 27.27
C ARG A 154 27.35 -5.93 28.76
N SER A 155 26.38 -5.84 29.65
CA SER A 155 26.62 -5.96 31.10
C SER A 155 27.23 -7.31 31.49
N ARG A 156 26.80 -8.41 30.85
CA ARG A 156 27.40 -9.74 31.05
C ARG A 156 28.85 -9.84 30.55
N SER A 157 29.21 -9.15 29.46
CA SER A 157 30.57 -9.22 28.92
C SER A 157 31.58 -8.34 29.68
N VAL A 158 31.17 -7.19 30.22
CA VAL A 158 32.06 -6.29 30.99
C VAL A 158 32.48 -6.88 32.34
N ILE A 159 31.61 -7.65 33.00
CA ILE A 159 31.92 -8.33 34.28
C ILE A 159 33.07 -9.36 34.14
N SER A 160 33.37 -9.83 32.92
CA SER A 160 34.42 -10.83 32.68
C SER A 160 35.88 -10.33 32.71
N LYS A 161 36.12 -9.02 32.93
CA LYS A 161 37.47 -8.41 32.79
C LYS A 161 38.11 -7.89 34.08
N ARG A 162 37.57 -8.20 35.27
CA ARG A 162 38.20 -7.85 36.57
C ARG A 162 38.12 -8.99 37.59
N SER A 163 39.02 -9.96 37.45
CA SER A 163 39.51 -10.76 38.58
C SER A 163 40.89 -11.36 38.26
N SER A 164 41.93 -10.80 38.86
CA SER A 164 43.15 -11.55 39.14
C SER A 164 42.88 -12.62 40.20
N GLN A 165 43.73 -13.65 40.27
CA GLN A 165 43.77 -14.67 41.33
C GLN A 165 42.49 -15.52 41.53
N LEU A 166 42.42 -16.69 40.87
CA LEU A 166 42.79 -17.97 41.51
C LEU A 166 42.49 -19.17 40.59
N SER A 167 43.46 -20.09 40.50
CA SER A 167 43.39 -21.28 39.65
C SER A 167 42.36 -22.30 40.14
N ARG A 168 41.15 -22.34 39.54
CA ARG A 168 40.26 -23.53 39.56
C ARG A 168 39.04 -23.55 38.61
N SER A 169 38.82 -22.56 37.73
CA SER A 169 37.55 -22.40 36.97
C SER A 169 37.56 -22.83 35.49
N SER A 170 38.69 -23.28 34.92
CA SER A 170 38.84 -23.56 33.48
C SER A 170 37.90 -24.64 32.93
N LEU A 171 37.57 -25.67 33.72
CA LEU A 171 36.62 -26.72 33.32
C LEU A 171 35.17 -26.21 33.22
N SER A 172 34.79 -25.23 34.05
CA SER A 172 33.43 -24.68 34.04
C SER A 172 33.19 -23.82 32.79
N SER A 173 34.17 -22.99 32.41
CA SER A 173 34.09 -22.17 31.20
C SER A 173 34.22 -22.97 29.90
N LEU A 174 34.93 -24.12 29.91
CA LEU A 174 34.87 -25.07 28.79
C LEU A 174 33.48 -25.71 28.66
N ARG A 175 32.93 -26.25 29.76
CA ARG A 175 31.59 -26.86 29.77
C ARG A 175 30.50 -25.89 29.29
N LEU A 176 30.56 -24.63 29.71
CA LEU A 176 29.61 -23.60 29.25
C LEU A 176 29.67 -23.39 27.73
N LYS A 177 30.88 -23.33 27.14
CA LYS A 177 31.06 -23.18 25.69
C LYS A 177 30.61 -24.42 24.92
N GLU A 178 30.84 -25.60 25.48
CA GLU A 178 30.43 -26.87 24.89
C GLU A 178 28.90 -27.02 24.90
N GLU A 179 28.24 -26.64 26.00
CA GLU A 179 26.77 -26.61 26.09
C GLU A 179 26.14 -25.55 25.17
N GLN A 180 26.75 -24.37 25.05
CA GLN A 180 26.33 -23.36 24.06
C GLN A 180 26.40 -23.91 22.63
N LYS A 181 27.48 -24.62 22.28
CA LYS A 181 27.63 -25.28 20.98
C LYS A 181 26.60 -26.41 20.79
N ARG A 182 26.25 -27.15 21.86
CA ARG A 182 25.20 -28.17 21.85
C ARG A 182 23.84 -27.56 21.51
N VAL A 183 23.45 -26.48 22.20
CA VAL A 183 22.21 -25.73 21.94
C VAL A 183 22.18 -25.10 20.54
N GLU A 184 23.31 -24.56 20.06
CA GLU A 184 23.41 -24.03 18.69
C GLU A 184 23.24 -25.13 17.63
N LEU A 185 23.74 -26.34 17.87
CA LEU A 185 23.55 -27.49 16.99
C LEU A 185 22.11 -28.03 17.05
N GLU A 186 21.50 -28.09 18.24
CA GLU A 186 20.10 -28.51 18.41
C GLU A 186 19.12 -27.54 17.72
N THR A 187 19.35 -26.23 17.86
CA THR A 187 18.54 -25.21 17.18
C THR A 187 18.71 -25.24 15.65
N LYS A 188 19.94 -25.44 15.15
CA LYS A 188 20.19 -25.68 13.71
C LYS A 188 19.50 -26.94 13.20
N LEU A 189 19.50 -28.02 13.98
CA LEU A 189 18.83 -29.28 13.63
C LEU A 189 17.31 -29.11 13.62
N ALA A 190 16.72 -28.41 14.58
CA ALA A 190 15.29 -28.08 14.61
C ALA A 190 14.89 -27.20 13.41
N ALA A 191 15.69 -26.19 13.07
CA ALA A 191 15.47 -25.35 11.90
C ALA A 191 15.56 -26.15 10.58
N LEU A 192 16.50 -27.10 10.48
CA LEU A 192 16.67 -27.96 9.31
C LEU A 192 15.49 -28.94 9.16
N LYS A 193 15.02 -29.57 10.26
CA LYS A 193 13.79 -30.37 10.25
C LYS A 193 12.60 -29.55 9.75
N ARG A 194 12.35 -28.37 10.33
CA ARG A 194 11.27 -27.49 9.91
C ARG A 194 11.37 -27.07 8.43
N LYS A 195 12.57 -26.85 7.89
CA LYS A 195 12.78 -26.61 6.45
C LYS A 195 12.37 -27.82 5.61
N LYS A 196 12.80 -29.03 5.99
CA LYS A 196 12.42 -30.28 5.31
C LYS A 196 10.90 -30.48 5.32
N ASP A 197 10.25 -30.23 6.45
CA ASP A 197 8.79 -30.40 6.58
C ASP A 197 8.02 -29.42 5.67
N ILE A 198 8.50 -28.17 5.57
CA ILE A 198 7.97 -27.16 4.62
C ILE A 198 8.20 -27.58 3.17
N GLU A 199 9.37 -28.13 2.84
CA GLU A 199 9.71 -28.57 1.48
C GLU A 199 8.87 -29.78 1.04
N LEU A 200 8.65 -30.75 1.94
CA LEU A 200 7.72 -31.86 1.72
C LEU A 200 6.27 -31.38 1.54
N ALA A 201 5.82 -30.40 2.34
CA ALA A 201 4.50 -29.82 2.19
C ALA A 201 4.34 -29.11 0.83
N LYS A 202 5.35 -28.37 0.37
CA LYS A 202 5.36 -27.73 -0.96
C LYS A 202 5.31 -28.75 -2.10
N LEU A 203 6.09 -29.84 -2.01
CA LEU A 203 6.07 -30.90 -3.02
C LEU A 203 4.70 -31.60 -3.08
N LYS A 204 4.07 -31.84 -1.92
CA LYS A 204 2.71 -32.40 -1.89
C LYS A 204 1.69 -31.45 -2.52
N LEU A 205 1.73 -30.17 -2.15
CA LEU A 205 0.79 -29.16 -2.68
C LEU A 205 0.92 -29.02 -4.19
N LYS A 206 2.15 -28.98 -4.73
CA LYS A 206 2.39 -28.96 -6.19
C LYS A 206 1.85 -30.18 -6.92
N LEU A 207 1.92 -31.36 -6.30
CA LEU A 207 1.34 -32.59 -6.86
C LEU A 207 -0.19 -32.53 -6.87
N GLU A 208 -0.80 -32.03 -5.78
CA GLU A 208 -2.26 -31.82 -5.66
C GLU A 208 -2.78 -30.77 -6.66
N GLU A 209 -1.99 -29.72 -6.95
CA GLU A 209 -2.26 -28.75 -8.03
C GLU A 209 -2.20 -29.39 -9.43
N GLU A 210 -1.19 -30.23 -9.71
CA GLU A 210 -1.05 -30.93 -10.99
C GLU A 210 -2.16 -31.97 -11.21
N GLU A 211 -2.55 -32.72 -10.17
CA GLU A 211 -3.70 -33.64 -10.20
C GLU A 211 -5.01 -32.90 -10.47
N LEU A 212 -5.28 -31.81 -9.75
CA LEU A 212 -6.49 -31.02 -9.94
C LEU A 212 -6.57 -30.40 -11.35
N GLN A 213 -5.44 -29.92 -11.88
CA GLN A 213 -5.39 -29.39 -13.25
C GLN A 213 -5.76 -30.47 -14.28
N LEU A 214 -5.18 -31.68 -14.16
CA LEU A 214 -5.51 -32.80 -15.05
C LEU A 214 -6.98 -33.22 -14.95
N ASP A 215 -7.55 -33.28 -13.74
CA ASP A 215 -8.99 -33.56 -13.54
C ASP A 215 -9.88 -32.51 -14.21
N THR A 216 -9.51 -31.22 -14.15
CA THR A 216 -10.26 -30.16 -14.86
C THR A 216 -10.14 -30.28 -16.37
N ASP A 217 -8.96 -30.62 -16.91
CA ASP A 217 -8.77 -30.81 -18.36
C ASP A 217 -9.52 -32.05 -18.88
N ILE A 218 -9.56 -33.14 -18.09
CA ILE A 218 -10.40 -34.31 -18.34
C ILE A 218 -11.88 -33.91 -18.34
N ALA A 219 -12.36 -33.20 -17.31
CA ALA A 219 -13.76 -32.77 -17.24
C ALA A 219 -14.17 -31.84 -18.40
N ILE A 220 -13.26 -30.96 -18.85
CA ILE A 220 -13.44 -30.10 -20.01
C ILE A 220 -13.49 -30.93 -21.31
N ALA A 221 -12.60 -31.92 -21.46
CA ALA A 221 -12.61 -32.83 -22.61
C ALA A 221 -13.91 -33.65 -22.66
N ASP A 222 -14.31 -34.23 -21.54
CA ASP A 222 -15.58 -34.96 -21.36
C ASP A 222 -16.81 -34.11 -21.73
N ALA A 223 -16.82 -32.83 -21.31
CA ALA A 223 -17.89 -31.90 -21.63
C ALA A 223 -17.93 -31.56 -23.14
N LYS A 224 -16.77 -31.43 -23.79
CA LYS A 224 -16.65 -31.25 -25.25
C LYS A 224 -17.13 -32.49 -26.01
N THR A 225 -16.70 -33.69 -25.61
CA THR A 225 -17.16 -34.96 -26.22
C THR A 225 -18.67 -35.12 -26.10
N LYS A 226 -19.24 -34.95 -24.90
CA LYS A 226 -20.70 -34.99 -24.66
C LYS A 226 -21.49 -33.91 -25.41
N LEU A 227 -20.82 -32.86 -25.87
CA LEU A 227 -21.42 -31.82 -26.70
C LEU A 227 -21.37 -32.23 -28.18
N LEU A 228 -20.26 -32.78 -28.66
CA LEU A 228 -20.14 -33.36 -30.01
C LEU A 228 -21.11 -34.54 -30.22
N ASP A 229 -21.22 -35.45 -29.26
CA ASP A 229 -22.16 -36.60 -29.28
C ASP A 229 -23.63 -36.19 -29.47
N LYS A 230 -23.99 -34.95 -29.11
CA LYS A 230 -25.33 -34.38 -29.30
C LYS A 230 -25.55 -33.76 -30.68
N TYR A 231 -24.48 -33.40 -31.39
CA TYR A 231 -24.53 -32.90 -32.77
C TYR A 231 -24.34 -34.02 -33.80
N GLU A 232 -23.73 -35.14 -33.42
CA GLU A 232 -23.47 -36.27 -34.32
C GLU A 232 -24.60 -37.32 -34.33
N LYS A 233 -25.59 -37.21 -33.44
CA LYS A 233 -26.85 -37.98 -33.51
C LYS A 233 -27.89 -37.26 -34.40
N PRO A 234 -28.31 -37.86 -35.53
CA PRO A 234 -29.42 -37.36 -36.33
C PRO A 234 -30.79 -37.58 -35.67
#